data_AF-A0A7X8F9U5-F1
#
_entry.id   AF-A0A7X8F9U5-F1
#
_cell.length_a   1.000
_cell.length_b   1.000
_cell.length_c   1.000
_cell.angle_alpha   90.00
_cell.angle_beta   90.00
_cell.angle_gamma   90.00
#
_symmetry.space_group_name_H-M   'P 1'
#
loop_
_entity.id
_entity.type
_entity.pdbx_description
1 polymer ?
#
loop_
_entity_poly.entity_id
_entity_poly.type
_entity_poly.pdbx_seq_one_letter_code
_entity_poly.pdbx_strand_id
1 'polypeptide(L)'
;DLRIIWFSGEELGLLGSFAYAEAHQEEVESRVKLVLNIDLAGDPIGRNLMMVLGSKELMGYASGLLKEKGLLFTPSLNIYSSDCMPFSVYEIPSINLARVGGKALFYGHTEDDIAKHTNQYGLQDVYQAGITLLSRILNAHYYPVMKEIDDSLREKIERYLWYSLLEKPELKWKEKYRK
;
A
#
# COMPACT_ATOMS: atom_id res chain seq x y z
N ASP A 1 -17.73 0.37 -0.83
CA ASP A 1 -17.55 1.81 -0.60
C ASP A 1 -16.08 2.17 -0.80
N LEU A 2 -15.78 3.45 -1.03
CA LEU A 2 -14.41 3.96 -1.17
C LEU A 2 -14.21 5.06 -0.12
N ARG A 3 -13.14 4.94 0.67
CA ARG A 3 -12.67 5.98 1.58
C ARG A 3 -11.30 6.46 1.11
N ILE A 4 -11.16 7.77 0.94
CA ILE A 4 -9.89 8.40 0.56
C ILE A 4 -9.40 9.17 1.78
N ILE A 5 -8.16 8.91 2.18
CA ILE A 5 -7.58 9.44 3.41
C ILE A 5 -6.20 9.99 3.08
N TRP A 6 -5.90 11.16 3.63
CA TRP A 6 -4.56 11.72 3.67
C TRP A 6 -4.08 11.66 5.12
N PHE A 7 -3.15 10.76 5.40
CA PHE A 7 -2.57 10.64 6.72
C PHE A 7 -1.52 11.72 6.95
N SER A 8 -1.37 12.09 8.21
CA SER A 8 -0.32 13.00 8.69
C SER A 8 0.55 12.27 9.70
N GLY A 9 1.82 12.65 9.80
CA GLY A 9 2.76 12.01 10.73
C GLY A 9 3.26 10.63 10.27
N GLU A 10 3.21 10.35 8.97
CA GLU A 10 3.81 9.15 8.34
C GLU A 10 5.32 9.08 8.68
N GLU A 11 6.04 10.16 8.40
CA GLU A 11 7.49 10.28 8.65
C GLU A 11 7.88 10.29 10.14
N LEU A 12 6.90 10.38 11.04
CA LEU A 12 7.08 10.28 12.49
C LEU A 12 6.81 8.86 13.02
N GLY A 13 6.72 7.88 12.12
CA GLY A 13 6.43 6.49 12.46
C GLY A 13 4.95 6.12 12.29
N LEU A 14 4.32 6.57 11.19
CA LEU A 14 2.95 6.21 10.81
C LEU A 14 1.88 6.62 11.83
N LEU A 15 2.12 7.69 12.59
CA LEU A 15 1.28 8.05 13.74
C LEU A 15 -0.20 8.26 13.36
N GLY A 16 -0.45 8.92 12.22
CA GLY A 16 -1.81 9.17 11.76
C GLY A 16 -2.55 7.91 11.32
N SER A 17 -1.89 7.00 10.62
CA SER A 17 -2.52 5.75 10.16
C SER A 17 -2.69 4.73 11.28
N PHE A 18 -1.76 4.68 12.26
CA PHE A 18 -1.96 3.92 13.50
C PHE A 18 -3.16 4.45 14.29
N ALA A 19 -3.19 5.75 14.58
CA ALA A 19 -4.30 6.36 15.32
C ALA A 19 -5.65 6.12 14.65
N TYR A 20 -5.69 6.22 13.32
CA TYR A 20 -6.89 5.93 12.55
C TYR A 20 -7.30 4.44 12.61
N ALA A 21 -6.36 3.52 12.41
CA ALA A 21 -6.67 2.09 12.42
C ALA A 21 -7.17 1.62 13.80
N GLU A 22 -6.62 2.18 14.88
CA GLU A 22 -7.07 1.94 16.25
C GLU A 22 -8.46 2.54 16.51
N ALA A 23 -8.66 3.82 16.23
CA ALA A 23 -9.93 4.51 16.46
C ALA A 23 -11.10 3.93 15.64
N HIS A 24 -10.80 3.31 14.50
CA HIS A 24 -11.77 2.71 13.58
C HIS A 24 -11.67 1.18 13.50
N GLN A 25 -11.10 0.52 14.52
CA GLN A 25 -10.79 -0.92 14.48
C GLN A 25 -11.97 -1.78 14.02
N GLU A 26 -13.15 -1.65 14.66
CA GLU A 26 -14.33 -2.47 14.31
C GLU A 26 -14.74 -2.30 12.85
N GLU A 27 -14.66 -1.08 12.34
CA GLU A 27 -14.96 -0.76 10.94
C GLU A 27 -13.90 -1.35 10.00
N VAL A 28 -12.61 -1.21 10.35
CA VAL A 28 -11.49 -1.77 9.59
C VAL A 28 -11.62 -3.28 9.47
N GLU A 29 -11.87 -3.98 10.58
CA GLU A 29 -11.95 -5.43 10.59
C GLU A 29 -13.14 -5.97 9.78
N SER A 30 -14.30 -5.33 9.91
CA SER A 30 -15.56 -5.80 9.33
C SER A 30 -15.75 -5.41 7.86
N ARG A 31 -15.37 -4.18 7.49
CA ARG A 31 -15.72 -3.58 6.18
C ARG A 31 -14.55 -3.45 5.23
N VAL A 32 -13.34 -3.15 5.72
CA VAL A 32 -12.19 -2.94 4.82
C VAL A 32 -11.71 -4.29 4.27
N LYS A 33 -11.41 -4.32 2.98
CA LYS A 33 -10.96 -5.54 2.26
C LYS A 33 -9.62 -5.37 1.55
N LEU A 34 -9.22 -4.14 1.26
CA LEU A 34 -7.98 -3.80 0.59
C LEU A 34 -7.61 -2.35 0.92
N VAL A 35 -6.33 -2.10 1.17
CA VAL A 35 -5.76 -0.75 1.18
C VAL A 35 -5.00 -0.53 -0.13
N LEU A 36 -5.30 0.54 -0.84
CA LEU A 36 -4.45 1.01 -1.93
C LEU A 36 -3.74 2.26 -1.44
N ASN A 37 -2.42 2.18 -1.30
CA ASN A 37 -1.58 3.26 -0.80
C ASN A 37 -0.75 3.85 -1.95
N ILE A 38 -0.61 5.17 -1.96
CA ILE A 38 0.23 5.88 -2.92
C ILE A 38 1.25 6.67 -2.13
N ASP A 39 2.52 6.34 -2.32
CA ASP A 39 3.62 6.95 -1.59
C ASP A 39 4.83 7.04 -2.53
N LEU A 40 5.37 8.25 -2.65
CA LEU A 40 6.32 8.68 -3.68
C LEU A 40 5.77 8.64 -5.12
N ALA A 41 5.78 9.79 -5.78
CA ALA A 41 5.47 9.93 -7.20
C ALA A 41 6.11 11.22 -7.76
N GLY A 42 5.93 11.48 -9.05
CA GLY A 42 6.24 12.78 -9.64
C GLY A 42 7.61 12.89 -10.27
N ASP A 43 8.49 11.90 -10.06
CA ASP A 43 9.77 11.79 -10.75
C ASP A 43 9.57 11.64 -12.27
N PRO A 44 10.01 12.58 -13.11
CA PRO A 44 9.80 12.49 -14.56
C PRO A 44 10.44 11.22 -15.13
N ILE A 45 11.68 10.94 -14.72
CA ILE A 45 12.41 9.73 -15.08
C ILE A 45 12.56 8.90 -13.82
N GLY A 46 12.05 7.68 -13.82
CA GLY A 46 12.10 6.78 -12.68
C GLY A 46 11.52 5.41 -13.03
N ARG A 47 11.46 4.54 -12.03
CA ARG A 47 10.84 3.20 -12.15
C ARG A 47 9.58 3.15 -11.30
N ASN A 48 8.52 2.58 -11.86
CA ASN A 48 7.27 2.33 -11.13
C ASN A 48 7.39 1.02 -10.35
N LEU A 49 7.00 1.04 -9.08
CA LEU A 49 7.00 -0.10 -8.17
C LEU A 49 5.59 -0.37 -7.67
N MET A 50 5.22 -1.65 -7.61
CA MET A 50 3.99 -2.11 -6.97
C MET A 50 4.37 -3.12 -5.89
N MET A 51 4.33 -2.68 -4.64
CA MET A 51 4.60 -3.54 -3.49
C MET A 51 3.28 -4.09 -2.99
N VAL A 52 3.18 -5.41 -2.88
CA VAL A 52 1.96 -6.11 -2.48
C VAL A 52 2.21 -6.79 -1.15
N LEU A 53 1.56 -6.27 -0.11
CA LEU A 53 1.44 -6.90 1.19
C LEU A 53 0.12 -7.66 1.18
N GLY A 54 0.15 -8.93 0.79
CA GLY A 54 -1.06 -9.70 0.50
C GLY A 54 -0.71 -11.09 0.00
N SER A 55 -1.47 -11.60 -0.96
CA SER A 55 -1.21 -12.89 -1.61
C SER A 55 -0.60 -12.75 -3.02
N LYS A 56 -0.08 -13.87 -3.54
CA LYS A 56 0.46 -13.93 -4.92
C LYS A 56 -0.64 -13.72 -5.95
N GLU A 57 -1.86 -14.14 -5.62
CA GLU A 57 -3.07 -13.98 -6.40
C GLU A 57 -3.42 -12.51 -6.55
N LEU A 58 -3.41 -11.75 -5.45
CA LEU A 58 -3.60 -10.28 -5.48
C LEU A 58 -2.52 -9.60 -6.36
N MET A 59 -1.26 -9.99 -6.18
CA MET A 59 -0.15 -9.46 -6.97
C MET A 59 -0.31 -9.75 -8.47
N GLY A 60 -0.70 -10.99 -8.82
CA GLY A 60 -0.94 -11.40 -10.20
C GLY A 60 -2.12 -10.66 -10.83
N TYR A 61 -3.23 -10.55 -10.09
CA TYR A 61 -4.42 -9.81 -10.52
C TYR A 61 -4.10 -8.33 -10.80
N ALA A 62 -3.50 -7.63 -9.85
CA ALA A 62 -3.14 -6.23 -10.01
C ALA A 62 -2.13 -6.04 -11.16
N SER A 63 -1.11 -6.90 -11.25
CA SER A 63 -0.12 -6.84 -12.33
C SER A 63 -0.74 -7.02 -13.72
N GLY A 64 -1.70 -7.94 -13.84
CA GLY A 64 -2.44 -8.17 -15.09
C GLY A 64 -3.22 -6.93 -15.52
N LEU A 65 -3.99 -6.35 -14.62
CA LEU A 65 -4.79 -5.14 -14.89
C LEU A 65 -3.94 -3.95 -15.34
N LEU A 66 -2.80 -3.73 -14.68
CA LEU A 66 -1.90 -2.64 -15.05
C LEU A 66 -1.28 -2.88 -16.43
N LYS A 67 -0.84 -4.12 -16.73
CA LYS A 67 -0.31 -4.48 -18.05
C LYS A 67 -1.33 -4.32 -19.17
N GLU A 68 -2.59 -4.70 -18.94
CA GLU A 68 -3.69 -4.48 -19.91
C GLU A 68 -3.88 -2.99 -20.25
N LYS A 69 -3.53 -2.09 -19.33
CA LYS A 69 -3.56 -0.63 -19.53
C LYS A 69 -2.25 -0.04 -20.04
N GLY A 70 -1.24 -0.87 -20.32
CA GLY A 70 0.08 -0.40 -20.73
C GLY A 70 0.89 0.25 -19.59
N LEU A 71 0.45 0.08 -18.34
CA LEU A 71 1.12 0.61 -17.16
C LEU A 71 2.10 -0.43 -16.62
N LEU A 72 3.40 -0.18 -16.83
CA LEU A 72 4.44 -1.10 -16.39
C LEU A 72 4.90 -0.76 -14.97
N PHE A 73 4.54 -1.63 -14.03
CA PHE A 73 5.01 -1.60 -12.64
C PHE A 73 5.80 -2.87 -12.36
N THR A 74 6.91 -2.76 -11.63
CA THR A 74 7.64 -3.94 -11.13
C THR A 74 6.93 -4.45 -9.87
N PRO A 75 6.29 -5.64 -9.92
CA PRO A 75 5.58 -6.17 -8.77
C PRO A 75 6.57 -6.82 -7.78
N SER A 76 6.28 -6.70 -6.49
CA SER A 76 6.99 -7.43 -5.44
C SER A 76 6.03 -7.83 -4.32
N LEU A 77 6.05 -9.11 -3.94
CA LEU A 77 5.34 -9.60 -2.76
C LEU A 77 6.20 -9.33 -1.52
N ASN A 78 5.96 -8.21 -0.85
CA ASN A 78 6.80 -7.74 0.24
C ASN A 78 6.11 -6.64 1.06
N ILE A 79 6.69 -6.30 2.21
CA ILE A 79 6.27 -5.13 2.99
C ILE A 79 6.75 -3.82 2.33
N TYR A 80 6.08 -2.71 2.64
CA TYR A 80 6.50 -1.36 2.30
C TYR A 80 6.27 -0.46 3.52
N SER A 81 7.30 0.25 3.96
CA SER A 81 7.23 1.13 5.13
C SER A 81 6.42 2.37 4.79
N SER A 82 5.10 2.32 5.02
CA SER A 82 4.16 3.40 4.75
C SER A 82 2.82 3.12 5.45
N ASP A 83 1.84 3.99 5.28
CA ASP A 83 0.55 4.00 5.99
C ASP A 83 -0.33 2.75 5.79
N CYS A 84 0.06 1.81 4.93
CA CYS A 84 -0.59 0.51 4.84
C CYS A 84 -0.24 -0.43 6.01
N MET A 85 0.89 -0.24 6.67
CA MET A 85 1.41 -1.18 7.67
C MET A 85 0.48 -1.36 8.89
N PRO A 86 -0.16 -0.32 9.47
CA PRO A 86 -1.09 -0.50 10.58
C PRO A 86 -2.27 -1.42 10.25
N PHE A 87 -2.73 -1.44 8.99
CA PHE A 87 -3.82 -2.29 8.54
C PHE A 87 -3.43 -3.78 8.47
N SER A 88 -2.14 -4.08 8.32
CA SER A 88 -1.63 -5.46 8.31
C SER A 88 -1.87 -6.19 9.63
N VAL A 89 -2.00 -5.47 10.75
CA VAL A 89 -2.37 -6.03 12.06
C VAL A 89 -3.70 -6.79 11.99
N TYR A 90 -4.64 -6.30 11.17
CA TYR A 90 -6.00 -6.82 11.02
C TYR A 90 -6.18 -7.74 9.80
N GLU A 91 -5.07 -8.26 9.26
CA GLU A 91 -5.02 -9.10 8.06
C GLU A 91 -5.61 -8.43 6.82
N ILE A 92 -5.51 -7.10 6.73
CA ILE A 92 -5.97 -6.35 5.56
C ILE A 92 -4.82 -6.28 4.56
N PRO A 93 -4.98 -6.84 3.35
CA PRO A 93 -3.94 -6.72 2.33
C PRO A 93 -3.83 -5.28 1.82
N SER A 94 -2.65 -4.93 1.31
CA SER A 94 -2.42 -3.66 0.63
C SER A 94 -1.66 -3.80 -0.68
N ILE A 95 -1.89 -2.82 -1.55
CA ILE A 95 -1.07 -2.52 -2.72
C ILE A 95 -0.50 -1.12 -2.53
N ASN A 96 0.82 -0.99 -2.55
CA ASN A 96 1.52 0.28 -2.51
C ASN A 96 2.06 0.58 -3.90
N LEU A 97 1.69 1.72 -4.45
CA LEU A 97 2.16 2.23 -5.74
C LEU A 97 3.15 3.37 -5.48
N ALA A 98 4.33 3.26 -6.09
CA ALA A 98 5.39 4.25 -5.96
C ALA A 98 6.09 4.47 -7.30
N ARG A 99 6.69 5.64 -7.48
CA ARG A 99 7.70 5.90 -8.52
C ARG A 99 8.99 6.38 -7.88
N VAL A 100 10.09 5.70 -8.18
CA VAL A 100 11.36 5.91 -7.48
C VAL A 100 12.56 5.98 -8.42
N GLY A 101 13.71 6.40 -7.87
CA GLY A 101 15.02 6.35 -8.53
C GLY A 101 15.26 7.50 -9.50
N GLY A 102 14.43 8.54 -9.46
CA GLY A 102 14.64 9.75 -10.23
C GLY A 102 15.29 10.88 -9.41
N LYS A 103 15.43 12.04 -10.06
CA LYS A 103 16.08 13.22 -9.49
C LYS A 103 15.25 13.86 -8.38
N ALA A 104 13.92 13.84 -8.45
CA ALA A 104 13.09 14.40 -7.39
C ALA A 104 13.29 13.62 -6.09
N LEU A 105 13.20 12.28 -6.14
CA LEU A 105 13.44 11.45 -4.97
C LEU A 105 14.85 11.58 -4.38
N PHE A 106 15.86 11.90 -5.20
CA PHE A 106 17.21 12.19 -4.68
C PHE A 106 17.22 13.35 -3.66
N TYR A 107 16.32 14.32 -3.80
CA TYR A 107 16.16 15.42 -2.85
C TYR A 107 15.15 15.12 -1.73
N GLY A 108 14.54 13.93 -1.71
CA GLY A 108 13.60 13.53 -0.67
C GLY A 108 14.19 13.76 0.73
N HIS A 109 13.38 14.29 1.64
CA HIS A 109 13.77 14.64 3.01
C HIS A 109 14.85 15.74 3.11
N THR A 110 14.97 16.58 2.08
CA THR A 110 15.83 17.78 2.10
C THR A 110 15.02 19.04 1.82
N GLU A 111 15.63 20.21 2.02
CA GLU A 111 15.02 21.49 1.64
C GLU A 111 14.73 21.64 0.15
N ASP A 112 15.39 20.83 -0.69
CA ASP A 112 15.18 20.77 -2.13
C ASP A 112 14.08 19.78 -2.54
N ASP A 113 13.38 19.12 -1.59
CA ASP A 113 12.18 18.33 -1.87
C ASP A 113 10.99 19.23 -2.22
N ILE A 114 11.06 19.82 -3.41
CA ILE A 114 10.11 20.82 -3.88
C ILE A 114 9.61 20.51 -5.29
N ALA A 115 8.41 21.00 -5.59
CA ALA A 115 7.69 20.70 -6.83
C ALA A 115 8.45 21.03 -8.12
N LYS A 116 9.51 21.86 -8.09
CA LYS A 116 10.36 22.15 -9.26
C LYS A 116 11.01 20.91 -9.87
N HIS A 117 11.17 19.83 -9.09
CA HIS A 117 11.80 18.59 -9.54
C HIS A 117 10.81 17.54 -10.04
N THR A 118 9.51 17.74 -9.83
CA THR A 118 8.46 16.83 -10.25
C THR A 118 7.69 17.39 -11.45
N ASN A 119 6.96 16.53 -12.15
CA ASN A 119 6.02 16.98 -13.18
C ASN A 119 4.85 16.00 -13.37
N GLN A 120 3.88 16.42 -14.19
CA GLN A 120 2.70 15.60 -14.52
C GLN A 120 3.08 14.24 -15.10
N TYR A 121 4.11 14.16 -15.94
CA TYR A 121 4.56 12.90 -16.54
C TYR A 121 5.00 11.91 -15.46
N GLY A 122 5.73 12.36 -14.43
CA GLY A 122 6.15 11.52 -13.31
C GLY A 122 5.01 11.10 -12.37
N LEU A 123 3.87 11.80 -12.39
CA LEU A 123 2.67 11.43 -11.63
C LEU A 123 1.77 10.46 -12.41
N GLN A 124 1.80 10.51 -13.74
CA GLN A 124 0.78 9.94 -14.61
C GLN A 124 0.54 8.45 -14.40
N ASP A 125 1.59 7.64 -14.48
CA ASP A 125 1.43 6.19 -14.36
C ASP A 125 0.91 5.78 -12.98
N VAL A 126 1.34 6.48 -11.92
CA VAL A 126 0.98 6.15 -10.53
C VAL A 126 -0.50 6.41 -10.28
N TYR A 127 -1.02 7.58 -10.63
CA TYR A 127 -2.44 7.85 -10.41
C TYR A 127 -3.33 7.05 -11.38
N GLN A 128 -2.88 6.82 -12.63
CA GLN A 128 -3.62 5.98 -13.58
C GLN A 128 -3.68 4.51 -13.13
N ALA A 129 -2.61 4.00 -12.52
CA ALA A 129 -2.61 2.68 -11.90
C ALA A 129 -3.62 2.61 -10.75
N GLY A 130 -3.64 3.62 -9.88
CA GLY A 130 -4.62 3.68 -8.80
C GLY A 130 -6.07 3.71 -9.30
N ILE A 131 -6.36 4.55 -10.29
CA ILE A 131 -7.68 4.61 -10.94
C ILE A 131 -8.04 3.26 -11.57
N THR A 132 -7.11 2.62 -12.28
CA THR A 132 -7.34 1.32 -12.94
C THR A 132 -7.73 0.25 -11.93
N LEU A 133 -6.96 0.12 -10.85
CA LEU A 133 -7.21 -0.88 -9.82
C LEU A 133 -8.52 -0.61 -9.08
N LEU A 134 -8.73 0.61 -8.59
CA LEU A 134 -9.95 0.99 -7.87
C LEU A 134 -11.19 0.86 -8.75
N SER A 135 -11.13 1.33 -10.00
CA SER A 135 -12.27 1.22 -10.92
C SER A 135 -12.64 -0.23 -11.18
N ARG A 136 -11.66 -1.14 -11.33
CA ARG A 136 -11.97 -2.55 -11.54
C ARG A 136 -12.54 -3.22 -10.30
N ILE A 137 -11.98 -2.95 -9.12
CA ILE A 137 -12.40 -3.57 -7.86
C ILE A 137 -13.78 -3.05 -7.41
N LEU A 138 -13.99 -1.73 -7.44
CA LEU A 138 -15.21 -1.09 -6.96
C LEU A 138 -16.43 -1.39 -7.84
N ASN A 139 -16.23 -1.62 -9.14
CA ASN A 139 -17.31 -1.91 -10.09
C ASN A 139 -17.48 -3.42 -10.37
N ALA A 140 -16.78 -4.29 -9.64
CA ALA A 140 -16.93 -5.72 -9.80
C ALA A 140 -18.26 -6.18 -9.18
N HIS A 141 -18.98 -7.06 -9.88
CA HIS A 141 -20.23 -7.63 -9.37
C HIS A 141 -19.99 -8.56 -8.16
N TYR A 142 -18.84 -9.27 -8.19
CA TYR A 142 -18.31 -10.02 -7.06
C TYR A 142 -16.97 -9.42 -6.67
N TYR A 143 -16.74 -9.24 -5.37
CA TYR A 143 -15.52 -8.63 -4.88
C TYR A 143 -14.31 -9.51 -5.24
N PRO A 144 -13.35 -9.01 -6.04
CA PRO A 144 -12.35 -9.87 -6.70
C PRO A 144 -11.10 -10.13 -5.85
N VAL A 145 -11.01 -9.51 -4.66
CA VAL A 145 -9.83 -9.57 -3.79
C VAL A 145 -10.18 -10.28 -2.49
N MET A 146 -9.35 -11.26 -2.11
CA MET A 146 -9.47 -11.94 -0.83
C MET A 146 -8.81 -11.11 0.27
N LYS A 147 -9.44 -11.05 1.46
CA LYS A 147 -8.82 -10.49 2.67
C LYS A 147 -7.88 -11.55 3.24
N GLU A 148 -6.64 -11.55 2.76
CA GLU A 148 -5.59 -12.49 3.16
C GLU A 148 -4.20 -11.88 2.94
N ILE A 149 -3.24 -12.32 3.76
CA ILE A 149 -1.83 -12.01 3.62
C ILE A 149 -1.05 -13.34 3.62
N ASP A 150 -0.09 -13.49 2.70
CA ASP A 150 0.76 -14.67 2.61
C ASP A 150 1.61 -14.82 3.89
N ASP A 151 1.65 -16.02 4.48
CA ASP A 151 2.38 -16.27 5.72
C ASP A 151 3.88 -15.98 5.61
N SER A 152 4.45 -16.04 4.39
CA SER A 152 5.84 -15.68 4.15
C SER A 152 6.17 -14.21 4.47
N LEU A 153 5.15 -13.35 4.58
CA LEU A 153 5.30 -11.95 4.98
C LEU A 153 5.22 -11.74 6.49
N ARG A 154 4.72 -12.73 7.26
CA ARG A 154 4.41 -12.57 8.68
C ARG A 154 5.61 -12.10 9.51
N GLU A 155 6.74 -12.79 9.39
CA GLU A 155 7.96 -12.43 10.14
C GLU A 155 8.43 -11.00 9.80
N LYS A 156 8.33 -10.60 8.52
CA LYS A 156 8.72 -9.25 8.09
C LYS A 156 7.80 -8.19 8.69
N ILE A 157 6.50 -8.46 8.73
CA ILE A 157 5.49 -7.59 9.33
C ILE A 157 5.74 -7.47 10.84
N GLU A 158 5.87 -8.59 11.56
CA GLU A 158 6.12 -8.59 13.00
C GLU A 158 7.42 -7.86 13.35
N ARG A 159 8.50 -8.09 12.59
CA ARG A 159 9.76 -7.38 12.78
C ARG A 159 9.64 -5.89 12.52
N TYR A 160 8.94 -5.48 11.46
CA TYR A 160 8.71 -4.07 11.16
C TYR A 160 7.94 -3.39 12.30
N LEU A 161 6.80 -3.97 12.69
CA LEU A 161 5.94 -3.41 13.74
C LEU A 161 6.65 -3.36 15.09
N TRP A 162 7.50 -4.34 15.42
CA TRP A 162 8.34 -4.27 16.62
C TRP A 162 9.23 -3.02 16.62
N TYR A 163 9.89 -2.71 15.51
CA TYR A 163 10.77 -1.54 15.44
C TYR A 163 10.00 -0.21 15.42
N SER A 164 8.78 -0.20 14.87
CA SER A 164 7.91 0.98 14.87
C SER A 164 7.27 1.26 16.23
N LEU A 165 6.79 0.22 16.91
CA LEU A 165 6.01 0.34 18.16
C LEU A 165 6.86 0.15 19.43
N LEU A 166 8.05 -0.44 19.30
CA LEU A 166 8.93 -0.84 20.40
C LEU A 166 8.30 -1.84 21.38
N GLU A 167 7.29 -2.57 20.93
CA GLU A 167 6.61 -3.62 21.67
C GLU A 167 6.25 -4.81 20.76
N LYS A 168 5.92 -5.96 21.36
CA LYS A 168 5.56 -7.16 20.60
C LYS A 168 4.22 -6.94 19.90
N PRO A 169 4.15 -6.96 18.57
CA PRO A 169 2.89 -6.77 17.87
C PRO A 169 1.97 -7.98 18.05
N GLU A 170 0.68 -7.73 18.28
CA GLU A 170 -0.36 -8.76 18.29
C GLU A 170 -1.12 -8.73 16.96
N LEU A 171 -0.84 -9.70 16.08
CA LEU A 171 -1.55 -9.82 14.81
C LEU A 171 -2.93 -10.45 15.03
N LYS A 172 -3.98 -9.73 14.64
CA LYS A 172 -5.40 -10.15 14.69
C LYS A 172 -5.79 -10.87 13.39
N TRP A 173 -5.00 -11.86 12.99
CA TRP A 173 -5.23 -12.63 11.78
C TRP A 173 -6.18 -13.80 12.02
N LYS A 174 -6.91 -14.21 10.98
CA LYS A 174 -7.79 -15.38 11.07
C LYS A 174 -6.98 -16.65 11.31
N GLU A 175 -7.43 -17.46 12.25
CA GLU A 175 -6.85 -18.78 12.50
C GLU A 175 -7.12 -19.71 11.31
N LYS A 176 -6.07 -20.08 10.57
CA LYS A 176 -6.20 -20.91 9.36
C LYS A 176 -6.71 -22.35 9.62
N TYR A 177 -6.70 -22.80 10.88
CA TYR A 177 -7.04 -24.17 11.28
C TYR A 177 -8.44 -24.32 11.90
N ARG A 178 -9.12 -23.21 12.24
CA ARG A 178 -10.52 -23.24 12.67
C ARG A 178 -11.40 -22.84 11.48
N LYS A 179 -11.85 -23.84 10.72
CA LYS A 179 -12.95 -23.68 9.76
C LYS A 179 -14.28 -24.00 10.43
#